data_AF-A0A6L7L9Z3-F1
#
_entry.id   AF-A0A6L7L9Z3-F1
#
_cell.length_a   1.000
_cell.length_b   1.000
_cell.length_c   1.000
_cell.angle_alpha   90.00
_cell.angle_beta   90.00
_cell.angle_gamma   90.00
#
_symmetry.space_group_name_H-M   'P 1'
#
loop_
_entity.id
_entity.type
_entity.pdbx_description
1 polymer ?
#
loop_
_entity_poly.entity_id
_entity_poly.type
_entity_poly.pdbx_seq_one_letter_code
_entity_poly.pdbx_strand_id
1 'polypeptide(L)'
;MRICTFLPSATEIVYMLGLGDSLHGVSHECDFPSDALGKPKVVRSRFDPDTLSSSEIDKLVTKMMMRGENIYEVDVDTLTEAHPDLVITQQLCEVCAVSFEDVQQAVERLDSPANVLSLD
;
A
#
# COMPACT_ATOMS: atom_id res chain seq x y z
N MET A 1 -0.73 0.83 -19.41
CA MET A 1 0.14 0.78 -18.23
C MET A 1 -0.75 0.56 -17.02
N ARG A 2 -0.36 -0.33 -16.10
CA ARG A 2 -1.11 -0.70 -14.90
C ARG A 2 -0.33 -0.22 -13.69
N ILE A 3 -0.91 0.69 -12.92
CA ILE A 3 -0.28 1.34 -11.78
C ILE A 3 -0.91 0.80 -10.50
N CYS A 4 -0.08 0.45 -9.51
CA CYS A 4 -0.52 0.26 -8.13
C CYS A 4 0.16 1.28 -7.22
N THR A 5 -0.59 1.85 -6.27
CA THR A 5 -0.10 2.86 -5.32
C THR A 5 -0.20 2.32 -3.90
N PHE A 6 0.86 2.53 -3.12
CA PHE A 6 1.01 1.96 -1.77
C PHE A 6 0.82 2.99 -0.66
N LEU A 7 0.39 4.20 -1.02
CA LEU A 7 0.07 5.30 -0.12
C LEU A 7 -1.03 6.19 -0.73
N PRO A 8 -1.90 6.81 0.11
CA PRO A 8 -2.97 7.70 -0.36
C PRO A 8 -2.48 8.84 -1.25
N SER A 9 -1.41 9.54 -0.86
CA SER A 9 -0.89 10.66 -1.65
C SER A 9 -0.46 10.27 -3.07
N ALA A 10 0.11 9.07 -3.26
CA ALA A 10 0.45 8.57 -4.59
C ALA A 10 -0.80 8.29 -5.43
N THR A 11 -1.86 7.75 -4.82
CA THR A 11 -3.18 7.60 -5.47
C THR A 11 -3.69 8.94 -5.97
N GLU A 12 -3.69 9.95 -5.10
CA GLU A 12 -4.15 11.29 -5.44
C GLU A 12 -3.33 11.92 -6.58
N ILE A 13 -2.00 11.80 -6.54
CA ILE A 13 -1.11 12.27 -7.62
C ILE A 13 -1.46 11.60 -8.95
N VAL A 14 -1.66 10.28 -8.98
CA VAL A 14 -2.03 9.54 -10.20
C VAL A 14 -3.36 10.05 -10.78
N TYR A 15 -4.35 10.33 -9.92
CA TYR A 15 -5.61 10.93 -10.36
C TYR A 15 -5.42 12.37 -10.87
N MET A 16 -4.64 13.20 -10.18
CA MET A 16 -4.34 14.57 -10.62
C MET A 16 -3.64 14.63 -11.98
N LEU A 17 -2.86 13.60 -12.32
CA LEU A 17 -2.22 13.45 -13.63
C LEU A 17 -3.17 12.93 -14.73
N GLY A 18 -4.44 12.67 -14.42
CA GLY A 18 -5.41 12.13 -15.35
C GLY A 18 -5.24 10.64 -15.64
N LEU A 19 -4.54 9.90 -14.78
CA LEU A 19 -4.19 8.49 -14.97
C LEU A 19 -5.06 7.54 -14.14
N GLY A 20 -6.24 7.98 -13.67
CA GLY A 20 -7.16 7.19 -12.84
C GLY A 20 -7.61 5.86 -13.47
N ASP A 21 -7.73 5.81 -14.80
CA ASP A 21 -8.05 4.58 -15.54
C ASP A 21 -6.87 3.59 -15.58
N SER A 22 -5.65 4.09 -15.39
CA SER A 22 -4.45 3.25 -15.29
C SER A 22 -4.20 2.74 -13.86
N LEU A 23 -4.96 3.22 -12.87
CA LEU A 23 -4.83 2.82 -11.47
C LEU A 23 -5.62 1.52 -11.20
N HIS A 24 -4.91 0.46 -10.85
CA HIS A 24 -5.44 -0.90 -10.70
C HIS A 24 -5.34 -1.46 -9.27
N GLY A 25 -4.63 -0.78 -8.39
CA GLY A 25 -4.53 -1.14 -6.98
C GLY A 25 -4.14 0.07 -6.14
N VAL A 26 -4.70 0.18 -4.94
CA VAL A 26 -4.48 1.30 -4.02
C VAL A 26 -4.23 0.80 -2.59
N SER A 27 -3.73 1.67 -1.72
CA SER A 27 -3.62 1.36 -0.29
C SER A 27 -4.99 1.32 0.39
N HIS A 28 -5.09 0.58 1.51
CA HIS A 28 -6.28 0.45 2.34
C HIS A 28 -6.96 1.79 2.70
N GLU A 29 -6.18 2.84 2.99
CA GLU A 29 -6.70 4.14 3.41
C GLU A 29 -7.11 5.07 2.26
N CYS A 30 -6.97 4.64 1.00
CA CYS A 30 -7.32 5.51 -0.14
C CYS A 30 -8.84 5.70 -0.24
N ASP A 31 -9.29 6.93 -0.03
CA ASP A 31 -10.69 7.36 -0.03
C ASP A 31 -10.98 8.54 -0.99
N PHE A 32 -9.93 9.17 -1.55
CA PHE A 32 -10.03 10.30 -2.47
C PHE A 32 -9.22 10.08 -3.78
N PRO A 33 -9.75 10.53 -4.93
CA PRO A 33 -11.15 10.90 -5.18
C PRO A 33 -12.08 9.70 -4.92
N SER A 34 -13.40 9.93 -4.91
CA SER A 34 -14.38 8.87 -4.59
C SER A 34 -14.21 7.59 -5.42
N ASP A 35 -13.70 7.71 -6.65
CA ASP A 35 -13.41 6.57 -7.53
C ASP A 35 -12.34 5.63 -6.96
N ALA A 36 -11.43 6.13 -6.10
CA ALA A 36 -10.41 5.34 -5.41
C ALA A 36 -11.00 4.33 -4.41
N LEU A 37 -12.20 4.59 -3.88
CA LEU A 37 -12.89 3.67 -2.96
C LEU A 37 -13.25 2.35 -3.66
N GLY A 38 -13.51 2.38 -4.97
CA GLY A 38 -13.84 1.19 -5.77
C GLY A 38 -12.63 0.42 -6.28
N LYS A 39 -11.41 0.90 -6.06
CA LYS A 39 -10.18 0.24 -6.54
C LYS A 39 -9.77 -0.90 -5.60
N PRO A 40 -9.19 -2.01 -6.14
CA PRO A 40 -8.66 -3.09 -5.32
C PRO A 40 -7.64 -2.59 -4.29
N LYS A 41 -7.69 -3.13 -3.06
CA LYS A 41 -6.76 -2.76 -2.00
C LYS A 41 -5.55 -3.70 -2.01
N VAL A 42 -4.38 -3.19 -2.40
CA VAL A 42 -3.12 -3.96 -2.49
C VAL A 42 -2.28 -3.90 -1.21
N VAL A 43 -2.65 -3.04 -0.27
CA VAL A 43 -2.06 -2.95 1.07
C VAL A 43 -3.15 -3.21 2.08
N ARG A 44 -2.85 -3.97 3.13
CA ARG A 44 -3.75 -4.27 4.25
C ARG A 44 -3.09 -3.93 5.58
N SER A 45 -3.90 -3.58 6.57
CA SER A 45 -3.48 -3.52 7.97
C SER A 45 -3.55 -4.92 8.59
N ARG A 46 -2.57 -5.28 9.42
CA ARG A 46 -2.54 -6.58 10.13
C ARG A 46 -3.54 -6.67 11.28
N PHE A 47 -4.13 -5.55 11.67
CA PHE A 47 -5.21 -5.48 12.63
C PHE A 47 -6.27 -4.50 12.14
N ASP A 48 -7.50 -4.68 12.62
CA ASP A 48 -8.60 -3.76 12.33
C ASP A 48 -8.58 -2.60 13.33
N PRO A 49 -8.18 -1.37 12.91
CA PRO A 49 -8.11 -0.23 13.82
C PRO A 49 -9.50 0.20 14.32
N ASP A 50 -10.58 -0.10 13.60
CA ASP A 50 -11.94 0.32 13.99
C ASP A 50 -12.47 -0.48 15.19
N THR A 51 -11.80 -1.60 15.52
CA THR A 51 -12.16 -2.45 16.65
C THR A 51 -11.40 -2.12 17.94
N LEU A 52 -10.44 -1.18 17.90
CA LEU A 52 -9.53 -0.88 18.99
C LEU A 52 -9.60 0.61 19.38
N SER A 53 -9.46 0.89 20.68
CA SER A 53 -9.23 2.27 21.12
C SER A 53 -7.81 2.75 20.76
N SER A 54 -7.59 4.06 20.70
CA SER A 54 -6.27 4.62 20.40
C SER A 54 -5.19 4.15 21.38
N SER A 55 -5.53 3.91 22.66
CA SER A 55 -4.57 3.35 23.64
C SER A 55 -4.23 1.88 23.37
N GLU A 56 -5.18 1.10 22.83
CA GLU A 56 -4.95 -0.28 22.45
C GLU A 56 -4.12 -0.36 21.16
N ILE A 57 -4.40 0.50 20.18
CA ILE A 57 -3.58 0.66 18.97
C ILE A 57 -2.15 1.02 19.34
N ASP A 58 -1.93 2.04 20.18
CA ASP A 58 -0.59 2.46 20.63
C ASP A 58 0.19 1.30 21.29
N LYS A 59 -0.46 0.55 22.19
CA LYS A 59 0.15 -0.62 22.83
C LYS A 59 0.47 -1.73 21.83
N LEU A 60 -0.41 -1.97 20.86
CA LEU A 60 -0.25 -3.01 19.85
C LEU A 60 0.90 -2.66 18.91
N VAL A 61 0.88 -1.45 18.35
CA VAL A 61 1.93 -0.91 17.47
C VAL A 61 3.28 -0.95 18.18
N THR A 62 3.36 -0.46 19.41
CA THR A 62 4.61 -0.49 20.19
C THR A 62 5.13 -1.93 20.37
N LYS A 63 4.25 -2.90 20.64
CA LYS A 63 4.65 -4.32 20.75
C LYS A 63 5.13 -4.91 19.42
N MET A 64 4.48 -4.58 18.31
CA MET A 64 4.88 -5.04 16.97
C MET A 64 6.25 -4.46 16.61
N MET A 65 6.46 -3.16 16.83
CA MET A 65 7.76 -2.52 16.61
C MET A 65 8.87 -3.14 17.45
N MET A 66 8.63 -3.44 18.74
CA MET A 66 9.61 -4.14 19.59
C MET A 66 9.97 -5.54 19.08
N ARG A 67 9.10 -6.16 18.27
CA ARG A 67 9.30 -7.48 17.66
C ARG A 67 9.84 -7.41 16.24
N GLY A 68 10.03 -6.21 15.67
CA GLY A 68 10.40 -6.03 14.27
C GLY A 68 9.30 -6.45 13.29
N GLU A 69 8.03 -6.35 13.70
CA GLU A 69 6.88 -6.71 12.86
C GLU A 69 6.29 -5.46 12.21
N ASN A 70 6.02 -5.53 10.91
CA ASN A 70 5.34 -4.46 10.16
C ASN A 70 3.85 -4.41 10.49
N ILE A 71 3.30 -3.20 10.57
CA ILE A 71 1.87 -2.93 10.83
C ILE A 71 1.03 -3.25 9.60
N TYR A 72 1.57 -2.92 8.43
CA TYR A 72 0.93 -3.09 7.15
C TYR A 72 1.62 -4.22 6.38
N GLU A 73 0.87 -4.83 5.47
CA GLU A 73 1.39 -5.86 4.58
C GLU A 73 0.85 -5.69 3.16
N VAL A 74 1.61 -6.23 2.20
CA VAL A 74 1.20 -6.28 0.81
C VAL A 74 0.27 -7.47 0.61
N ASP A 75 -0.89 -7.21 0.03
CA ASP A 75 -1.80 -8.25 -0.43
C ASP A 75 -1.32 -8.79 -1.78
N VAL A 76 -0.45 -9.80 -1.71
CA VAL A 76 0.24 -10.37 -2.87
C VAL A 76 -0.73 -10.96 -3.89
N ASP A 77 -1.84 -11.54 -3.44
CA ASP A 77 -2.86 -12.11 -4.35
C ASP A 77 -3.52 -11.00 -5.16
N THR A 78 -4.00 -9.94 -4.50
CA THR A 78 -4.58 -8.78 -5.19
C THR A 78 -3.56 -8.05 -6.06
N LEU A 79 -2.30 -7.94 -5.61
CA LEU A 79 -1.22 -7.34 -6.41
C LEU A 79 -0.94 -8.17 -7.67
N THR A 80 -0.98 -9.49 -7.55
CA THR A 80 -0.79 -10.43 -8.67
C THR A 80 -1.93 -10.28 -9.68
N GLU A 81 -3.18 -10.30 -9.23
CA GLU A 81 -4.35 -10.07 -10.08
C GLU A 81 -4.34 -8.66 -10.73
N ALA A 82 -3.81 -7.67 -10.02
CA ALA A 82 -3.66 -6.32 -10.53
C ALA A 82 -2.59 -6.21 -11.62
N HIS A 83 -1.67 -7.18 -11.77
CA HIS A 83 -0.64 -7.24 -12.81
C HIS A 83 0.02 -5.87 -13.10
N PRO A 84 0.67 -5.20 -12.12
CA PRO A 84 1.21 -3.86 -12.31
C PRO A 84 2.43 -3.82 -13.23
N ASP A 85 2.52 -2.77 -14.03
CA ASP A 85 3.76 -2.36 -14.73
C ASP A 85 4.60 -1.43 -13.85
N LEU A 86 3.94 -0.71 -12.93
CA LEU A 86 4.52 0.29 -12.04
C LEU A 86 3.88 0.20 -10.65
N VAL A 87 4.71 0.11 -9.62
CA VAL A 87 4.34 0.27 -8.22
C VAL A 87 4.91 1.58 -7.72
N ILE A 88 4.05 2.44 -7.15
CA ILE A 88 4.45 3.72 -6.55
C ILE A 88 4.35 3.60 -5.03
N THR A 89 5.46 3.81 -4.34
CA THR A 89 5.59 3.68 -2.88
C THR A 89 6.39 4.85 -2.27
N GLN A 90 6.72 4.76 -0.99
CA GLN A 90 7.63 5.65 -0.27
C GLN A 90 8.58 4.82 0.62
N GLN A 91 9.76 5.34 0.92
CA GLN A 91 10.74 4.71 1.82
C GLN A 91 11.00 5.56 3.10
N LEU A 92 10.21 6.62 3.34
CA LEU A 92 10.48 7.59 4.42
C LEU A 92 10.07 7.14 5.82
N CYS A 93 9.11 6.23 5.95
CA CYS A 93 8.55 5.87 7.26
C CYS A 93 8.30 4.36 7.40
N GLU A 94 8.99 3.74 8.35
CA GLU A 94 8.83 2.30 8.68
C GLU A 94 7.55 2.00 9.48
N VAL A 95 6.78 3.03 9.86
CA VAL A 95 5.57 2.88 10.69
C VAL A 95 4.31 3.17 9.89
N CYS A 96 4.29 4.24 9.11
CA CYS A 96 3.07 4.77 8.50
C CYS A 96 2.70 4.12 7.16
N ALA A 97 3.54 3.24 6.62
CA ALA A 97 3.31 2.58 5.35
C ALA A 97 3.93 1.18 5.35
N VAL A 98 3.62 0.40 4.31
CA VAL A 98 4.33 -0.86 4.08
C VAL A 98 5.81 -0.55 3.86
N SER A 99 6.70 -1.42 4.37
CA SER A 99 8.13 -1.22 4.23
C SER A 99 8.57 -1.34 2.77
N PHE A 100 9.61 -0.62 2.38
CA PHE A 100 10.14 -0.72 1.02
C PHE A 100 10.61 -2.14 0.68
N GLU A 101 11.19 -2.85 1.66
CA GLU A 101 11.60 -4.24 1.52
C GLU A 101 10.41 -5.16 1.23
N ASP A 102 9.28 -5.00 1.94
CA ASP A 102 8.07 -5.79 1.68
C ASP A 102 7.52 -5.53 0.28
N VAL A 103 7.58 -4.28 -0.21
CA VAL A 103 7.21 -3.96 -1.61
C VAL A 103 8.10 -4.69 -2.60
N GLN A 104 9.43 -4.62 -2.42
CA GLN A 104 10.37 -5.29 -3.31
C GLN A 104 10.13 -6.80 -3.33
N GLN A 105 10.02 -7.42 -2.16
CA GLN A 105 9.76 -8.86 -2.05
C GLN A 105 8.41 -9.24 -2.69
N ALA A 106 7.38 -8.41 -2.58
CA ALA A 106 6.08 -8.66 -3.22
C ALA A 106 6.17 -8.56 -4.75
N VAL A 107 6.91 -7.58 -5.27
CA VAL A 107 7.10 -7.40 -6.72
C VAL A 107 7.95 -8.51 -7.33
N GLU A 108 8.97 -9.01 -6.63
CA GLU A 108 9.79 -10.15 -7.07
C GLU A 108 8.99 -11.46 -7.20
N ARG A 109 7.86 -11.58 -6.50
CA ARG A 109 6.97 -12.75 -6.57
C ARG A 109 6.00 -12.71 -7.76
N LEU A 110 5.91 -11.59 -8.46
CA LEU A 110 5.05 -11.46 -9.63
C LEU A 110 5.64 -12.22 -10.81
N ASP A 111 4.78 -12.82 -11.63
CA ASP A 111 5.19 -13.51 -12.87
C ASP A 111 5.89 -12.58 -13.87
N SER A 112 5.68 -11.27 -13.74
CA SER A 112 6.34 -10.23 -14.53
C SER A 112 6.80 -9.10 -13.60
N PRO A 113 8.07 -8.68 -13.67
CA PRO A 113 8.60 -7.69 -12.75
C PRO A 113 8.03 -6.29 -13.04
N ALA A 114 7.39 -5.69 -12.04
CA ALA A 114 6.94 -4.31 -12.08
C ALA A 114 8.10 -3.35 -11.75
N ASN A 115 8.10 -2.16 -12.33
CA ASN A 115 9.02 -1.11 -11.89
C ASN A 115 8.56 -0.57 -10.52
N VAL A 116 9.48 -0.35 -9.59
CA VAL A 116 9.18 0.26 -8.29
C VAL A 116 9.71 1.69 -8.29
N LEU A 117 8.81 2.66 -8.10
CA LEU A 117 9.13 4.07 -7.95
C LEU A 117 8.84 4.49 -6.50
N SER A 118 9.86 5.01 -5.82
CA SER A 118 9.69 5.63 -4.50
C SER A 118 9.60 7.16 -4.64
N LEU A 119 8.75 7.80 -3.83
CA LEU A 119 8.46 9.25 -3.90
C LEU A 119 9.23 10.10 -2.85
N ASP A 120 10.36 9.60 -2.36
CA ASP A 120 11.20 10.21 -1.33
C ASP A 120 12.46 10.93 -1.84
#